data_AF-A0A913WQ32-F1
#
_entry.id   AF-A0A913WQ32-F1
#
_cell.length_a   1.000
_cell.length_b   1.000
_cell.length_c   1.000
_cell.angle_alpha   90.00
_cell.angle_beta   90.00
_cell.angle_gamma   90.00
#
_symmetry.space_group_name_H-M   'P 1'
#
loop_
_entity.id
_entity.type
_entity.pdbx_description
1 polymer ?
#
loop_
_entity_poly.entity_id
_entity_poly.type
_entity_poly.pdbx_seq_one_letter_code
_entity_poly.pdbx_strand_id
1 'polypeptide(L)'
;MEDQTKVDIVSEFNLLPVVFDIIHSVQKTGDTQDMAKKVNNFRAKIQHCRKLLDTLPGLDMNCEDQKAQLVKHNKEYERKSALVAKYKQLPVFSEAIAKEMIL
;
A
#
# COMPACT_ATOMS: atom_id res chain seq x y z
N MET A 1 -4.08 -6.85 -16.06
CA MET A 1 -3.02 -5.86 -15.87
C MET A 1 -3.36 -5.05 -14.64
N GLU A 2 -2.94 -5.49 -13.45
CA GLU A 2 -2.85 -4.63 -12.27
C GLU A 2 -1.53 -4.97 -11.61
N ASP A 3 -0.47 -4.34 -12.11
CA ASP A 3 0.82 -4.32 -11.44
C ASP A 3 0.70 -3.32 -10.29
N GLN A 4 0.05 -3.75 -9.21
CA GLN A 4 -0.01 -2.96 -7.99
C GLN A 4 1.35 -3.10 -7.31
N THR A 5 2.28 -2.22 -7.69
CA THR A 5 3.53 -2.00 -6.96
C THR A 5 3.14 -1.74 -5.52
N LYS A 6 3.35 -2.74 -4.66
CA LYS A 6 2.99 -2.69 -3.25
C LYS A 6 3.93 -1.69 -2.60
N VAL A 7 3.56 -0.42 -2.62
CA VAL A 7 4.33 0.66 -1.97
C VAL A 7 4.49 0.26 -0.52
N ASP A 8 5.73 0.12 -0.06
CA ASP A 8 6.03 -0.11 1.35
C ASP A 8 5.80 1.21 2.09
N ILE A 9 4.54 1.42 2.48
CA ILE A 9 4.08 2.60 3.20
C ILE A 9 4.98 2.86 4.42
N VAL A 10 5.34 1.82 5.19
CA VAL A 10 6.12 1.99 6.42
C VAL A 10 7.50 2.57 6.12
N SER A 11 8.16 2.07 5.07
CA SER A 11 9.43 2.62 4.60
C SER A 11 9.27 4.05 4.06
N GLU A 12 8.18 4.35 3.34
CA GLU A 12 7.92 5.68 2.80
C GLU A 12 7.72 6.75 3.88
N PHE A 13 7.15 6.40 5.04
CA PHE A 13 6.99 7.31 6.17
C PHE A 13 8.19 7.34 7.13
N ASN A 14 9.29 6.63 6.84
CA ASN A 14 10.52 6.73 7.62
C ASN A 14 11.30 8.00 7.30
N LEU A 15 11.05 9.06 8.06
CA LEU A 15 11.68 10.37 7.90
C LEU A 15 13.00 10.53 8.64
N LEU A 16 13.34 9.59 9.55
CA LEU A 16 14.51 9.69 10.43
C LEU A 16 15.84 9.81 9.68
N PRO A 17 16.12 9.04 8.60
CA PRO A 17 17.37 9.16 7.87
C PRO A 17 17.59 10.58 7.32
N VAL A 18 16.53 11.19 6.77
CA VAL A 18 16.61 12.53 6.18
C VAL A 18 16.78 13.60 7.26
N VAL A 19 16.13 13.43 8.41
CA VAL A 19 16.32 14.32 9.58
C VAL A 19 17.75 14.21 10.11
N PHE A 20 18.29 13.00 10.23
CA PHE A 20 19.65 12.75 10.65
C PHE A 20 20.66 13.41 9.69
N ASP A 21 20.44 13.27 8.38
CA ASP A 21 21.29 13.89 7.36
C ASP A 21 21.36 15.41 7.48
N ILE A 22 20.24 16.05 7.82
CA ILE A 22 20.17 17.50 8.07
C ILE A 22 20.97 17.85 9.33
N ILE A 23 20.69 17.19 10.45
CA ILE A 23 21.38 17.45 11.74
C ILE A 23 22.90 17.28 11.56
N HIS A 24 23.33 16.21 10.90
CA HIS A 24 24.73 15.94 10.66
C HIS A 24 25.38 16.99 9.73
N SER A 25 24.66 17.51 8.72
CA SER A 25 25.18 18.61 7.88
C SER A 25 25.37 19.90 8.66
N VAL A 26 24.41 20.24 9.53
CA VAL A 26 24.49 21.42 10.41
C VAL A 26 25.68 21.30 11.37
N GLN A 27 25.92 20.12 11.93
CA GLN A 27 26.98 19.90 12.92
C GLN A 27 28.39 19.81 12.33
N LYS A 28 28.54 19.28 11.10
CA LYS A 28 29.86 18.92 10.55
C LYS A 28 30.45 19.94 9.59
N THR A 29 29.63 20.52 8.71
CA THR A 29 30.15 21.35 7.61
C THR A 29 29.89 22.84 7.80
N GLY A 30 28.84 23.22 8.53
CA GLY A 30 28.38 24.62 8.57
C GLY A 30 28.05 25.20 7.18
N ASP A 31 28.06 24.33 6.15
CA ASP A 31 27.84 24.71 4.77
C ASP A 31 26.35 24.94 4.55
N THR A 32 26.01 26.21 4.45
CA THR A 32 24.63 26.66 4.27
C THR A 32 24.01 26.13 2.98
N GLN A 33 24.81 25.88 1.93
CA GLN A 33 24.33 25.34 0.65
C GLN A 33 23.99 23.85 0.76
N ASP A 34 24.84 23.04 1.40
CA ASP A 34 24.56 21.61 1.64
C ASP A 34 23.34 21.42 2.56
N MET A 35 23.25 22.22 3.62
CA MET A 35 22.09 22.26 4.50
C MET A 35 20.81 22.59 3.72
N ALA A 36 20.83 23.64 2.90
CA ALA A 36 19.66 24.03 2.10
C ALA A 36 19.20 22.91 1.15
N LYS A 37 20.14 22.19 0.52
CA LYS A 37 19.82 21.02 -0.32
C LYS A 37 19.13 19.92 0.47
N LYS A 38 19.65 19.56 1.64
CA LYS A 38 19.08 18.50 2.50
C LYS A 38 17.70 18.88 3.05
N VAL A 39 17.51 20.15 3.43
CA VAL A 39 16.19 20.67 3.83
C VAL A 39 15.18 20.62 2.67
N ASN A 40 15.61 20.95 1.45
CA ASN A 40 14.76 20.83 0.27
C ASN A 40 14.37 19.37 -0.03
N ASN A 41 15.30 18.42 0.14
CA ASN A 41 15.01 16.99 0.01
C ASN A 41 14.00 16.51 1.06
N PHE A 42 14.14 16.96 2.32
CA PHE A 42 13.17 16.67 3.37
C PHE A 42 11.79 17.23 3.03
N ARG A 43 11.72 18.48 2.56
CA ARG A 43 10.47 19.09 2.11
C ARG A 43 9.82 18.27 0.98
N ALA A 44 10.61 17.83 0.00
CA ALA A 44 10.13 17.00 -1.09
C ALA A 44 9.57 15.66 -0.58
N LYS A 45 10.26 15.01 0.38
CA LYS A 45 9.79 13.76 1.00
C LYS A 45 8.47 13.97 1.75
N ILE A 46 8.32 15.04 2.53
CA ILE A 46 7.05 15.37 3.20
C ILE A 46 5.92 15.58 2.19
N GLN A 47 6.17 16.28 1.08
CA GLN A 47 5.16 16.47 0.04
C GLN A 47 4.78 15.15 -0.63
N HIS A 48 5.73 14.25 -0.83
CA HIS A 48 5.46 12.90 -1.31
C HIS A 48 4.59 12.12 -0.32
N CYS A 49 4.93 12.12 0.98
CA CYS A 49 4.13 11.48 2.02
C CYS A 49 2.69 12.01 2.07
N ARG A 50 2.49 13.33 1.91
CA ARG A 50 1.14 13.92 1.84
C ARG A 50 0.34 13.42 0.65
N LYS A 51 0.94 13.41 -0.55
CA LYS A 51 0.28 12.85 -1.74
C LYS A 51 -0.05 11.37 -1.55
N LEU A 52 0.82 10.62 -0.88
CA LEU A 52 0.56 9.22 -0.57
C LEU A 52 -0.65 9.09 0.37
N LEU A 53 -0.74 9.90 1.42
CA LEU A 53 -1.93 9.95 2.29
C LEU A 53 -3.21 10.20 1.47
N ASP A 54 -3.20 11.14 0.54
CA ASP A 54 -4.39 11.44 -0.29
C ASP A 54 -4.87 10.24 -1.13
N THR A 55 -3.98 9.28 -1.40
CA THR A 55 -4.31 8.05 -2.14
C THR A 55 -4.66 6.86 -1.27
N LEU A 56 -4.45 6.93 0.05
CA LEU A 56 -4.65 5.79 0.95
C LEU A 56 -6.14 5.62 1.29
N PRO A 57 -6.76 4.49 0.92
CA PRO A 57 -8.17 4.26 1.20
C PRO A 57 -8.41 4.06 2.70
N GLY A 58 -9.54 4.53 3.19
CA GLY A 58 -9.98 4.36 4.58
C GLY A 58 -9.39 5.38 5.56
N LEU A 59 -8.54 6.32 5.13
CA LEU A 59 -8.07 7.41 6.01
C LEU A 59 -9.18 8.39 6.41
N ASP A 60 -10.27 8.44 5.64
CA ASP A 60 -11.49 9.18 5.93
C ASP A 60 -12.39 8.48 6.98
N MET A 61 -12.08 7.24 7.32
CA MET A 61 -12.86 6.41 8.22
C MET A 61 -12.24 6.32 9.62
N ASN A 62 -13.07 6.18 10.64
CA ASN A 62 -12.58 5.83 11.98
C ASN A 62 -12.23 4.33 12.07
N CYS A 63 -11.50 3.97 13.13
CA CYS A 63 -10.99 2.62 13.35
C CYS A 63 -12.10 1.56 13.39
N GLU A 64 -13.25 1.86 14.00
CA GLU A 64 -14.35 0.91 14.12
C GLU A 64 -15.04 0.67 12.78
N ASP A 65 -15.24 1.72 11.97
CA ASP A 65 -15.78 1.60 10.63
C ASP A 65 -14.85 0.80 9.70
N GLN A 66 -13.53 1.02 9.80
CA GLN A 66 -12.54 0.24 9.05
C GLN A 66 -12.60 -1.25 9.43
N LYS A 67 -12.68 -1.57 10.73
CA LYS A 67 -12.83 -2.95 11.20
C LYS A 67 -14.14 -3.58 10.73
N ALA A 68 -15.24 -2.83 10.78
CA ALA A 68 -16.54 -3.31 10.32
C ALA A 68 -16.53 -3.64 8.81
N GLN A 69 -15.91 -2.79 8.00
CA GLN A 69 -15.72 -3.07 6.57
C GLN A 69 -14.83 -4.29 6.35
N LEU A 70 -13.72 -4.43 7.09
CA LEU A 70 -12.85 -5.61 6.98
C LEU A 70 -13.61 -6.90 7.27
N VAL A 71 -14.41 -6.93 8.35
CA VAL A 71 -15.26 -8.09 8.68
C VAL A 71 -16.26 -8.39 7.57
N LYS A 72 -16.91 -7.35 7.01
CA LYS A 72 -17.85 -7.49 5.90
C LYS A 72 -17.17 -8.06 4.66
N HIS A 73 -16.00 -7.53 4.28
CA HIS A 73 -15.24 -7.98 3.11
C HIS A 73 -14.77 -9.42 3.26
N ASN A 74 -14.29 -9.82 4.45
CA ASN A 74 -13.89 -11.20 4.71
C ASN A 74 -15.06 -12.17 4.58
N LYS A 75 -16.24 -11.84 5.14
CA LYS A 75 -17.44 -12.67 4.99
C LYS A 75 -17.86 -12.82 3.53
N GLU A 76 -17.83 -11.74 2.76
CA GLU A 76 -18.16 -11.79 1.33
C GLU A 76 -17.12 -12.60 0.53
N TYR A 77 -15.85 -12.48 0.87
CA TYR A 77 -14.78 -13.27 0.26
C TYR A 77 -14.98 -14.76 0.55
N GLU A 78 -15.20 -15.15 1.80
CA GLU A 78 -15.47 -16.52 2.20
C GLU A 78 -16.69 -17.09 1.46
N ARG A 79 -17.79 -16.34 1.44
CA ARG A 79 -19.02 -16.73 0.74
C ARG A 79 -18.78 -16.93 -0.77
N LYS A 80 -18.12 -15.98 -1.43
CA LYS A 80 -17.81 -16.05 -2.86
C LYS A 80 -16.84 -17.20 -3.15
N SER A 81 -15.82 -17.39 -2.33
CA SER A 81 -14.85 -18.47 -2.45
C SER A 81 -15.52 -19.84 -2.34
N ALA A 82 -16.38 -20.03 -1.34
CA ALA A 82 -17.17 -21.26 -1.17
C ALA A 82 -18.10 -21.51 -2.37
N LEU A 83 -18.73 -20.45 -2.89
CA LEU A 83 -19.61 -20.56 -4.05
C LEU A 83 -18.84 -20.93 -5.33
N VAL A 84 -17.68 -20.31 -5.55
CA VAL A 84 -16.77 -20.66 -6.65
C VAL A 84 -16.33 -22.11 -6.53
N ALA A 85 -15.94 -22.57 -5.34
CA ALA A 85 -15.58 -23.96 -5.11
C ALA A 85 -16.73 -24.92 -5.45
N LYS A 86 -17.95 -24.59 -5.02
CA LYS A 86 -19.17 -25.36 -5.36
C LYS A 86 -19.44 -25.39 -6.86
N TYR A 87 -19.35 -24.25 -7.54
CA TYR A 87 -19.59 -24.19 -8.99
C TYR A 87 -18.55 -24.96 -9.78
N LYS A 88 -17.27 -24.93 -9.38
CA LYS A 88 -16.22 -25.75 -10.01
C LYS A 88 -16.48 -27.26 -9.91
N GLN A 89 -17.26 -27.71 -8.92
CA GLN A 89 -17.62 -29.12 -8.75
C GLN A 89 -18.85 -29.55 -9.57
N LEU A 90 -19.59 -28.60 -10.17
CA LEU A 90 -20.74 -28.95 -11.01
C LEU A 90 -20.25 -29.52 -12.35
N PRO A 91 -20.86 -30.61 -12.86
CA PRO A 91 -20.42 -31.30 -14.06
C PRO A 91 -20.17 -30.39 -15.27
N VAL A 92 -21.10 -29.46 -15.53
CA VAL A 92 -21.02 -28.50 -16.64
C VAL A 92 -19.78 -27.61 -16.58
N PHE A 93 -19.33 -27.24 -15.38
CA PHE A 93 -18.15 -26.39 -15.19
C PHE A 93 -16.87 -27.23 -15.05
N SER A 94 -16.92 -28.38 -14.40
CA SER A 94 -15.75 -29.27 -14.31
C SER A 94 -15.33 -29.79 -15.68
N GLU A 95 -16.29 -30.10 -16.56
CA GLU A 95 -16.01 -30.54 -17.94
C GLU A 95 -15.45 -29.40 -18.80
N ALA A 96 -15.97 -28.18 -18.64
CA ALA A 96 -15.46 -27.01 -19.35
C ALA A 96 -14.04 -26.62 -18.89
N ILE A 97 -13.78 -26.62 -17.58
CA ILE A 97 -12.46 -26.36 -17.00
C ILE A 97 -11.45 -27.44 -17.41
N ALA A 98 -11.85 -28.71 -17.40
CA ALA A 98 -11.00 -29.80 -17.86
C ALA A 98 -10.65 -29.68 -19.35
N LYS A 99 -11.59 -29.22 -20.19
CA LYS A 99 -11.33 -28.96 -21.62
C LYS A 99 -10.38 -27.78 -21.84
N GLU A 100 -10.46 -26.72 -21.04
CA GLU A 100 -9.52 -25.59 -21.13
C GLU A 100 -8.12 -25.89 -20.57
N MET A 101 -7.99 -26.81 -19.61
CA MET A 101 -6.67 -27.21 -19.06
C MET A 101 -5.91 -28.26 -19.89
N ILE A 102 -6.53 -28.83 -20.93
CA ILE A 102 -5.92 -29.83 -21.83
C ILE A 102 -5.41 -29.19 -23.14
N LEU A 103 -5.57 -27.87 -23.30
CA LEU A 103 -4.96 -27.04 -24.35
C LEU A 103 -3.76 -26.25 -23.80
#